data_AF-A0A1G6F485-F1
#
_entry.id   AF-A0A1G6F485-F1
#
_cell.length_a   1.000
_cell.length_b   1.000
_cell.length_c   1.000
_cell.angle_alpha   90.00
_cell.angle_beta   90.00
_cell.angle_gamma   90.00
#
_symmetry.space_group_name_H-M   'P 1'
#
loop_
_entity.id
_entity.type
_entity.pdbx_description
1 polymer ?
#
loop_
_entity_poly.entity_id
_entity_poly.type
_entity_poly.pdbx_seq_one_letter_code
_entity_poly.pdbx_strand_id
1 'polypeptide(L)'
;MENDYLMLSGAINSAKSTQVALNSLRLGEAGLNAHRQNLLNRAPVTDSFASFPRDSIEIEDLAYLSAHEDHEFALLRGKRNDILIHGEHSKVNFDEDLEALLLQGKYELIAHSHPDIELTASREDREFLRRIGQKSSVIISWYTGNMMKFYADPFEELFN
;
A
#
# COMPACT_ATOMS: atom_id res chain seq x y z
N MET A 1 -24.91 20.69 -11.76
CA MET A 1 -23.77 21.07 -12.61
C MET A 1 -22.73 21.92 -11.88
N GLU A 2 -23.06 22.78 -10.91
CA GLU A 2 -22.04 23.51 -10.13
C GLU A 2 -21.38 22.68 -8.99
N ASN A 3 -22.12 21.78 -8.35
CA ASN A 3 -21.57 20.95 -7.26
C ASN A 3 -20.50 19.95 -7.72
N ASP A 4 -20.61 19.42 -8.94
CA ASP A 4 -19.64 18.44 -9.46
C ASP A 4 -18.27 19.11 -9.73
N TYR A 5 -18.27 20.38 -10.14
CA TYR A 5 -17.05 21.13 -10.43
C TYR A 5 -16.29 21.51 -9.15
N LEU A 6 -17.01 21.84 -8.08
CA LEU A 6 -16.41 22.13 -6.77
C LEU A 6 -15.78 20.86 -6.15
N MET A 7 -16.47 19.72 -6.25
CA MET A 7 -15.96 18.43 -5.79
C MET A 7 -14.73 17.97 -6.59
N LEU A 8 -14.77 18.11 -7.92
CA LEU A 8 -13.64 17.79 -8.81
C LEU A 8 -12.42 18.66 -8.51
N SER A 9 -12.61 19.98 -8.33
CA SER A 9 -11.50 20.88 -8.01
C SER A 9 -10.87 20.61 -6.63
N GLY A 10 -11.67 20.23 -5.63
CA GLY A 10 -11.18 19.78 -4.33
C GLY A 10 -10.34 18.50 -4.42
N ALA A 11 -10.81 17.50 -5.17
CA ALA A 11 -10.09 16.23 -5.39
C ALA A 11 -8.80 16.40 -6.21
N ILE A 12 -8.80 17.29 -7.21
CA ILE A 12 -7.59 17.60 -8.00
C ILE A 12 -6.55 18.31 -7.14
N ASN A 13 -6.98 19.24 -6.28
CA ASN A 13 -6.08 19.94 -5.36
C ASN A 13 -5.50 19.00 -4.30
N SER A 14 -6.28 18.03 -3.80
CA SER A 14 -5.79 17.03 -2.83
C SER A 14 -4.83 16.01 -3.45
N ALA A 15 -5.04 15.60 -4.70
CA ALA A 15 -4.11 14.72 -5.41
C ALA A 15 -2.77 15.43 -5.66
N LYS A 16 -2.81 16.70 -6.09
CA LYS A 16 -1.60 17.49 -6.33
C LYS A 16 -0.85 17.80 -5.04
N SER A 17 -1.54 18.12 -3.94
CA SER A 17 -0.88 18.34 -2.65
C SER A 17 -0.26 17.06 -2.09
N THR A 18 -0.91 15.91 -2.28
CA THR A 18 -0.38 14.59 -1.90
C THR A 18 0.89 14.27 -2.67
N GLN A 19 0.87 14.43 -3.99
CA GLN A 19 2.04 14.24 -4.84
C GLN A 19 3.22 15.15 -4.40
N VAL A 20 2.97 16.43 -4.11
CA VAL A 20 4.01 17.33 -3.62
C VAL A 20 4.60 16.84 -2.30
N ALA A 21 3.75 16.43 -1.34
CA ALA A 21 4.22 15.93 -0.04
C ALA A 21 5.08 14.66 -0.18
N LEU A 22 4.67 13.73 -1.04
CA LEU A 22 5.41 12.49 -1.29
C LEU A 22 6.76 12.77 -1.98
N ASN A 23 6.80 13.69 -2.94
CA ASN A 23 8.07 14.08 -3.58
C ASN A 23 9.02 14.78 -2.59
N SER A 24 8.52 15.66 -1.72
CA SER A 24 9.35 16.29 -0.70
C SER A 24 9.91 15.28 0.32
N LEU A 25 9.19 14.20 0.64
CA LEU A 25 9.76 13.08 1.42
C LEU A 25 10.87 12.38 0.64
N ARG A 26 10.62 12.00 -0.63
CA ARG A 26 11.59 11.32 -1.47
C ARG A 26 12.89 12.10 -1.65
N LEU A 27 12.79 13.41 -1.76
CA LEU A 27 13.94 14.31 -1.91
C LEU A 27 14.64 14.63 -0.57
N GLY A 28 14.11 14.15 0.55
CA GLY A 28 14.65 14.44 1.89
C GLY A 28 14.40 15.87 2.37
N GLU A 29 13.48 16.61 1.75
CA GLU A 29 13.10 17.98 2.10
C GLU A 29 12.09 18.03 3.25
N ALA A 30 11.38 16.93 3.47
CA ALA A 30 10.42 16.74 4.55
C ALA A 30 10.68 15.42 5.29
N GLY A 31 10.16 15.31 6.51
CA GLY A 31 10.16 14.07 7.29
C GLY A 31 8.75 13.50 7.46
N LEU A 32 8.68 12.23 7.87
CA LEU A 32 7.42 11.59 8.23
C LEU A 32 6.75 12.31 9.42
N ASN A 33 5.42 12.30 9.44
CA ASN A 33 4.68 12.73 10.63
C ASN A 33 4.85 11.71 11.78
N ALA A 34 4.43 12.08 12.99
CA ALA A 34 4.63 11.23 14.17
C ALA A 34 3.98 9.84 14.04
N HIS A 35 2.82 9.75 13.38
CA HIS A 35 2.13 8.48 13.14
C HIS A 35 2.96 7.56 12.24
N ARG A 36 3.35 8.04 11.05
CA ARG A 36 4.12 7.26 10.07
C ARG A 36 5.53 6.94 10.57
N GLN A 37 6.14 7.85 11.31
CA GLN A 37 7.41 7.57 11.98
C GLN A 37 7.24 6.44 13.01
N ASN A 38 6.12 6.40 13.75
CA ASN A 38 5.85 5.30 14.67
C ASN A 38 5.65 3.97 13.94
N LEU A 39 4.95 3.97 12.80
CA LEU A 39 4.81 2.79 11.94
C LEU A 39 6.20 2.26 11.52
N LEU A 40 7.02 3.13 10.93
CA LEU A 40 8.36 2.79 10.45
C LEU A 40 9.27 2.30 11.59
N ASN A 41 9.27 2.96 12.75
CA ASN A 41 10.10 2.56 13.88
C ASN A 41 9.80 1.15 14.39
N ARG A 42 8.59 0.62 14.15
CA ARG A 42 8.19 -0.73 14.56
C ARG A 42 8.49 -1.79 13.51
N ALA A 43 8.61 -1.42 12.24
CA ALA A 43 9.12 -2.24 11.16
C ALA A 43 10.33 -1.53 10.48
N PRO A 44 11.46 -1.38 11.19
CA PRO A 44 12.49 -0.40 10.82
C PRO A 44 13.44 -0.88 9.71
N VAL A 45 13.44 -2.16 9.38
CA VAL A 45 14.35 -2.76 8.40
C VAL A 45 13.56 -3.60 7.40
N THR A 46 14.14 -3.82 6.23
CA THR A 46 13.55 -4.71 5.22
C THR A 46 13.32 -6.11 5.80
N ASP A 47 12.30 -6.79 5.29
CA ASP A 47 11.81 -8.11 5.76
C ASP A 47 11.31 -8.13 7.22
N SER A 48 11.22 -6.97 7.87
CA SER A 48 10.57 -6.87 9.18
C SER A 48 9.08 -6.57 9.03
N PHE A 49 8.32 -6.99 10.03
CA PHE A 49 6.91 -6.68 10.13
C PHE A 49 6.53 -6.34 11.57
N ALA A 50 5.44 -5.59 11.72
CA ALA A 50 4.89 -5.28 13.03
C ALA A 50 3.37 -5.33 13.00
N SER A 51 2.79 -5.77 14.12
CA SER A 51 1.34 -5.78 14.29
C SER A 51 0.84 -4.52 14.98
N PHE A 52 -0.27 -4.00 14.48
CA PHE A 52 -0.91 -2.79 14.97
C PHE A 52 -2.39 -3.06 15.27
N PRO A 53 -3.06 -2.22 16.09
CA PRO A 53 -4.50 -2.25 16.21
C PRO A 53 -5.15 -2.22 14.82
N ARG A 54 -6.24 -2.98 14.67
CA ARG A 54 -6.98 -2.99 13.41
C ARG A 54 -7.44 -1.57 13.04
N ASP A 55 -7.40 -1.24 11.75
CA ASP A 55 -7.76 0.07 11.19
C ASP A 55 -6.86 1.23 11.65
N SER A 56 -5.68 0.95 12.20
CA SER A 56 -4.71 2.00 12.55
C SER A 56 -3.76 2.36 11.40
N ILE A 57 -3.73 1.55 10.34
CA ILE A 57 -2.93 1.81 9.15
C ILE A 57 -3.88 2.12 7.99
N GLU A 58 -3.70 3.29 7.39
CA GLU A 58 -4.38 3.70 6.16
C GLU A 58 -3.54 3.27 4.94
N ILE A 59 -4.17 3.05 3.78
CA ILE A 59 -3.45 2.62 2.58
C ILE A 59 -2.46 3.71 2.14
N GLU A 60 -2.85 4.96 2.32
CA GLU A 60 -2.06 6.17 2.07
C GLU A 60 -0.74 6.14 2.83
N ASP A 61 -0.72 5.61 4.07
CA ASP A 61 0.50 5.53 4.86
C ASP A 61 1.60 4.74 4.12
N LEU A 62 1.23 3.71 3.35
CA LEU A 62 2.19 2.92 2.56
C LEU A 62 2.90 3.75 1.50
N ALA A 63 2.22 4.72 0.86
CA ALA A 63 2.83 5.62 -0.11
C ALA A 63 3.82 6.58 0.56
N TYR A 64 3.48 7.13 1.74
CA TYR A 64 4.40 8.01 2.47
C TYR A 64 5.63 7.25 2.98
N LEU A 65 5.47 6.02 3.46
CA LEU A 65 6.57 5.16 3.88
C LEU A 65 7.47 4.78 2.69
N SER A 66 6.87 4.40 1.57
CA SER A 66 7.61 4.06 0.34
C SER A 66 8.36 5.26 -0.25
N ALA A 67 7.75 6.45 -0.24
CA ALA A 67 8.42 7.67 -0.67
C ALA A 67 9.67 7.96 0.19
N HIS A 68 9.60 7.70 1.50
CA HIS A 68 10.70 7.94 2.44
C HIS A 68 11.82 6.90 2.33
N GLU A 69 11.50 5.60 2.26
CA GLU A 69 12.52 4.52 2.32
C GLU A 69 12.96 3.99 0.95
N ASP A 70 12.25 4.30 -0.14
CA ASP A 70 12.47 3.67 -1.44
C ASP A 70 12.26 2.16 -1.47
N HIS A 71 11.37 1.68 -0.61
CA HIS A 71 10.96 0.29 -0.49
C HIS A 71 9.44 0.13 -0.66
N GLU A 72 9.00 -1.10 -0.95
CA GLU A 72 7.60 -1.49 -0.87
C GLU A 72 7.17 -1.72 0.57
N PHE A 73 5.92 -1.40 0.86
CA PHE A 73 5.27 -1.76 2.11
C PHE A 73 3.95 -2.46 1.80
N ALA A 74 3.59 -3.47 2.59
CA ALA A 74 2.29 -4.11 2.51
C ALA A 74 1.50 -3.96 3.80
N LEU A 75 0.18 -3.88 3.64
CA LEU A 75 -0.79 -3.94 4.72
C LEU A 75 -1.56 -5.26 4.64
N LEU A 76 -1.39 -6.09 5.67
CA LEU A 76 -2.27 -7.22 5.91
C LEU A 76 -3.30 -6.86 6.98
N ARG A 77 -4.52 -7.34 6.82
CA ARG A 77 -5.62 -7.08 7.76
C ARG A 77 -6.27 -8.37 8.20
N GLY A 78 -6.23 -8.60 9.50
CA GLY A 78 -6.89 -9.72 10.15
C GLY A 78 -8.15 -9.28 10.87
N LYS A 79 -8.76 -10.21 11.61
CA LYS A 79 -10.00 -9.94 12.36
C LYS A 79 -9.82 -8.91 13.49
N ARG A 80 -8.62 -8.80 14.08
CA ARG A 80 -8.38 -8.03 15.32
C ARG A 80 -7.23 -7.03 15.21
N ASN A 81 -6.40 -7.15 14.18
CA ASN A 81 -5.16 -6.42 14.06
C ASN A 81 -4.78 -6.27 12.59
N ASP A 82 -3.99 -5.24 12.33
CA ASP A 82 -3.30 -5.05 11.06
C ASP A 82 -1.83 -5.47 11.22
N ILE A 83 -1.18 -5.79 10.11
CA ILE A 83 0.26 -6.05 10.03
C ILE A 83 0.81 -5.15 8.92
N LEU A 84 1.81 -4.34 9.28
CA LEU A 84 2.66 -3.64 8.32
C LEU A 84 3.85 -4.52 8.02
N ILE A 85 4.16 -4.71 6.75
CA ILE A 85 5.37 -5.40 6.29
C ILE A 85 6.25 -4.38 5.57
N HIS A 86 7.52 -4.34 5.94
CA HIS A 86 8.56 -3.56 5.27
C HIS A 86 9.25 -4.47 4.26
N GLY A 87 8.96 -4.27 2.98
CA GLY A 87 9.58 -5.01 1.88
C GLY A 87 10.95 -4.47 1.49
N GLU A 88 11.38 -4.86 0.30
CA GLU A 88 12.54 -4.31 -0.39
C GLU A 88 12.07 -3.32 -1.47
N HIS A 89 13.01 -2.79 -2.27
CA HIS A 89 12.67 -1.92 -3.39
C HIS A 89 11.62 -2.54 -4.33
N SER A 90 11.77 -3.79 -4.77
CA SER A 90 10.95 -4.34 -5.86
C SER A 90 9.97 -5.44 -5.44
N LYS A 91 9.84 -5.72 -4.14
CA LYS A 91 8.96 -6.78 -3.64
C LYS A 91 8.72 -6.67 -2.14
N VAL A 92 7.58 -7.20 -1.70
CA VAL A 92 7.33 -7.56 -0.30
C VAL A 92 7.57 -9.05 -0.11
N ASN A 93 8.48 -9.40 0.81
CA ASN A 93 8.70 -10.78 1.19
C ASN A 93 7.75 -11.16 2.34
N PHE A 94 7.07 -12.30 2.19
CA PHE A 94 6.30 -12.93 3.25
C PHE A 94 7.13 -14.07 3.83
N ASP A 95 7.28 -14.10 5.16
CA ASP A 95 7.85 -15.28 5.81
C ASP A 95 6.84 -16.45 5.80
N GLU A 96 7.32 -17.65 6.15
CA GLU A 96 6.50 -18.86 6.13
C GLU A 96 5.28 -18.77 7.05
N ASP A 97 5.42 -18.08 8.19
CA ASP A 97 4.35 -17.91 9.18
C ASP A 97 3.24 -16.98 8.66
N LEU A 98 3.59 -15.82 8.09
CA LEU A 98 2.67 -14.88 7.47
C LEU A 98 1.98 -15.49 6.25
N GLU A 99 2.72 -16.21 5.42
CA GLU A 99 2.15 -16.91 4.27
C GLU A 99 1.15 -17.98 4.72
N ALA A 100 1.45 -18.77 5.75
CA ALA A 100 0.52 -19.74 6.31
C ALA A 100 -0.76 -19.08 6.84
N LEU A 101 -0.65 -17.88 7.45
CA LEU A 101 -1.80 -17.12 7.93
C LEU A 101 -2.68 -16.59 6.78
N LEU A 102 -2.07 -16.16 5.68
CA LEU A 102 -2.78 -15.75 4.45
C LEU A 102 -3.48 -16.93 3.79
N LEU A 103 -2.79 -18.07 3.63
CA LEU A 103 -3.36 -19.30 3.07
C LEU A 103 -4.53 -19.84 3.89
N GLN A 104 -4.52 -19.63 5.21
CA GLN A 104 -5.63 -19.98 6.10
C GLN A 104 -6.79 -18.98 6.08
N GLY A 105 -6.68 -17.88 5.31
CA GLY A 105 -7.67 -16.80 5.26
C GLY A 105 -7.81 -16.05 6.60
N LYS A 106 -6.77 -16.06 7.44
CA LYS A 106 -6.78 -15.32 8.73
C LYS A 106 -6.47 -13.84 8.55
N TYR A 107 -5.76 -13.52 7.46
CA TYR A 107 -5.46 -12.17 7.02
C TYR A 107 -5.78 -12.05 5.54
N GLU A 108 -6.06 -10.82 5.12
CA GLU A 108 -6.20 -10.41 3.72
C GLU A 108 -5.08 -9.42 3.39
N LEU A 109 -4.52 -9.51 2.18
CA LEU A 109 -3.62 -8.48 1.64
C LEU A 109 -4.47 -7.30 1.19
N ILE A 110 -4.48 -6.21 1.95
CA ILE A 110 -5.33 -5.05 1.65
C ILE A 110 -4.70 -4.20 0.56
N ALA A 111 -3.42 -3.88 0.72
CA ALA A 111 -2.69 -3.07 -0.22
C ALA A 111 -1.19 -3.33 -0.13
N HIS A 112 -0.47 -2.99 -1.20
CA HIS A 112 0.97 -2.75 -1.15
C HIS A 112 1.33 -1.49 -1.94
N SER A 113 2.45 -0.86 -1.61
CA SER A 113 3.01 0.25 -2.39
C SER A 113 4.03 -0.28 -3.40
N HIS A 114 4.11 0.38 -4.56
CA HIS A 114 5.21 0.21 -5.52
C HIS A 114 6.13 1.43 -5.43
N PRO A 115 7.46 1.28 -5.57
CA PRO A 115 8.40 2.39 -5.74
C PRO A 115 8.38 2.95 -7.18
N ASP A 116 7.52 2.43 -8.06
CA ASP A 116 7.46 2.81 -9.46
C ASP A 116 6.37 3.86 -9.75
N ILE A 117 6.56 4.56 -10.87
CA ILE A 117 5.62 5.59 -11.35
C ILE A 117 4.39 4.94 -11.96
N GLU A 118 4.53 3.77 -12.58
CA GLU A 118 3.42 3.04 -13.21
C GLU A 118 2.68 2.19 -12.18
N LEU A 119 1.37 2.44 -12.05
CA LEU A 119 0.47 1.60 -11.27
C LEU A 119 0.01 0.43 -12.13
N THR A 120 0.73 -0.68 -12.09
CA THR A 120 0.29 -1.91 -12.75
C THR A 120 0.69 -3.10 -11.91
N ALA A 121 -0.29 -3.94 -11.58
CA ALA A 121 -0.02 -5.19 -10.88
C ALA A 121 0.85 -6.11 -11.74
N SER A 122 1.94 -6.59 -11.15
CA SER A 122 2.82 -7.56 -11.78
C SER A 122 2.10 -8.91 -11.96
N ARG A 123 2.67 -9.80 -12.78
CA ARG A 123 2.16 -11.17 -12.88
C ARG A 123 2.29 -11.88 -11.54
N GLU A 124 3.38 -11.63 -10.84
CA GLU A 124 3.72 -12.19 -9.54
C GLU A 124 2.69 -11.80 -8.47
N ASP A 125 2.20 -10.55 -8.47
CA ASP A 125 1.11 -10.10 -7.58
C ASP A 125 -0.17 -10.89 -7.80
N ARG A 126 -0.53 -11.08 -9.07
CA ARG A 126 -1.76 -11.81 -9.46
C ARG A 126 -1.65 -13.28 -9.10
N GLU A 127 -0.49 -13.90 -9.36
CA GLU A 127 -0.21 -15.28 -8.96
C GLU A 127 -0.26 -15.46 -7.44
N PHE A 128 0.24 -14.49 -6.68
CA PHE A 128 0.16 -14.48 -5.23
C PHE A 128 -1.30 -14.43 -4.73
N LEU A 129 -2.11 -13.52 -5.26
CA LEU A 129 -3.55 -13.46 -4.93
C LEU A 129 -4.28 -14.78 -5.23
N ARG A 130 -3.98 -15.41 -6.39
CA ARG A 130 -4.53 -16.74 -6.72
C ARG A 130 -4.09 -17.80 -5.71
N ARG A 131 -2.82 -17.79 -5.30
CA ARG A 131 -2.26 -18.76 -4.36
C ARG A 131 -2.93 -18.68 -2.99
N ILE A 132 -3.19 -17.47 -2.48
CA ILE A 132 -3.87 -17.25 -1.20
C ILE A 132 -5.40 -17.29 -1.30
N GLY A 133 -5.95 -17.53 -2.49
CA GLY A 133 -7.40 -17.58 -2.72
C GLY A 133 -8.12 -16.24 -2.59
N GLN A 134 -7.39 -15.12 -2.66
CA GLN A 134 -7.93 -13.77 -2.56
C GLN A 134 -8.24 -13.21 -3.95
N LYS A 135 -9.39 -12.54 -4.09
CA LYS A 135 -9.84 -12.05 -5.42
C LYS A 135 -9.11 -10.81 -5.89
N SER A 136 -8.81 -9.88 -4.99
CA SER A 136 -8.30 -8.56 -5.34
C SER A 136 -7.51 -7.94 -4.20
N SER A 137 -6.62 -7.00 -4.51
CA SER A 137 -5.92 -6.12 -3.57
C SER A 137 -5.79 -4.73 -4.19
N VAL A 138 -5.23 -3.78 -3.45
CA VAL A 138 -4.91 -2.43 -3.94
C VAL A 138 -3.40 -2.26 -4.11
N ILE A 139 -2.99 -1.48 -5.10
CA ILE A 139 -1.65 -0.93 -5.25
C ILE A 139 -1.76 0.57 -5.06
N ILE A 140 -0.83 1.16 -4.31
CA ILE A 140 -0.72 2.62 -4.16
C ILE A 140 0.65 3.10 -4.64
N SER A 141 0.65 4.18 -5.42
CA SER A 141 1.88 4.78 -5.94
C SER A 141 2.47 5.74 -4.91
N TRP A 142 3.75 5.59 -4.57
CA TRP A 142 4.45 6.61 -3.81
C TRP A 142 4.55 7.95 -4.57
N TYR A 143 4.57 7.94 -5.90
CA TYR A 143 4.80 9.15 -6.68
C TYR A 143 3.56 10.04 -6.76
N THR A 144 2.38 9.43 -6.90
CA THR A 144 1.12 10.17 -7.07
C THR A 144 0.17 10.05 -5.88
N GLY A 145 0.32 9.03 -5.04
CA GLY A 145 -0.68 8.65 -4.05
C GLY A 145 -1.93 8.00 -4.67
N ASN A 146 -1.96 7.79 -5.98
CA ASN A 146 -3.09 7.14 -6.65
C ASN A 146 -3.15 5.66 -6.27
N MET A 147 -4.37 5.16 -6.17
CA MET A 147 -4.65 3.76 -5.86
C MET A 147 -5.27 3.07 -7.06
N MET A 148 -4.84 1.84 -7.31
CA MET A 148 -5.44 0.96 -8.29
C MET A 148 -5.83 -0.35 -7.62
N LYS A 149 -7.10 -0.72 -7.74
CA LYS A 149 -7.52 -2.08 -7.37
C LYS A 149 -7.16 -3.02 -8.52
N PHE A 150 -6.53 -4.14 -8.19
CA PHE A 150 -6.18 -5.19 -9.14
C PHE A 150 -6.75 -6.53 -8.70
N TYR A 151 -6.91 -7.43 -9.66
CA TYR A 151 -7.57 -8.72 -9.43
C TYR A 151 -6.64 -9.89 -9.76
N ALA A 152 -6.85 -11.00 -9.06
CA ALA A 152 -6.18 -12.27 -9.33
C ALA A 152 -6.42 -12.73 -10.77
N ASP A 153 -7.63 -12.50 -11.29
CA ASP A 153 -7.98 -12.66 -12.70
C ASP A 153 -7.99 -11.28 -13.41
N PRO A 154 -7.09 -11.01 -14.38
CA PRO A 154 -7.08 -9.75 -15.12
C PRO A 154 -8.37 -9.49 -15.91
N PHE A 155 -9.15 -10.51 -16.25
CA PHE A 155 -10.42 -10.28 -16.93
C PHE A 155 -11.48 -9.68 -16.00
N GLU A 156 -11.37 -9.84 -14.67
CA GLU A 156 -12.29 -9.21 -13.70
C GLU A 156 -12.16 -7.68 -13.63
N GLU A 157 -11.06 -7.11 -14.14
CA GLU A 157 -10.85 -5.66 -14.24
C GLU A 157 -11.73 -5.00 -15.29
N LEU A 158 -12.22 -5.75 -16.28
CA LEU A 158 -13.05 -5.23 -17.36
C LEU A 158 -14.53 -5.11 -16.99
N PHE A 159 -14.93 -5.67 -15.86
CA PHE A 159 -16.34 -5.79 -15.45
C PHE A 159 -16.68 -5.07 -14.14
N ASN A 160 -15.73 -4.35 -13.53
CA ASN A 160 -15.89 -3.57 -12.29
C ASN A 160 -15.43 -2.13 -12.48
#